data_AF-T1KLS3-F1
#
_entry.id   AF-T1KLS3-F1
#
_cell.length_a   1.000
_cell.length_b   1.000
_cell.length_c   1.000
_cell.angle_alpha   90.00
_cell.angle_beta   90.00
_cell.angle_gamma   90.00
#
_symmetry.space_group_name_H-M   'P 1'
#
loop_
_entity.id
_entity.type
_entity.pdbx_description
1 polymer ?
#
loop_
_entity_poly.entity_id
_entity_poly.type
_entity_poly.pdbx_seq_one_letter_code
_entity_poly.pdbx_strand_id
1 'polypeptide(L)'
;MKSYQTILTFGCNFFTLFWRQLDSSRFKAIQLIFLTLTTVLHQIMSKPLNYATSSHHRSSSSISSHSPHRISPCNLPFYFIPSKTSLPEPYEKVYRRAKAMKGCAERIRRNFVSKDQLQLKAINKSCLVNVNHKSTEMYDWKKKKKNFESGLDSLRHSWLPEISNSIEDIATIEVKDAFRRSFQYLQYFAIGLEQLLLDQALHEGQMIKEFREIEDKLSQLLCEIQLGMWYRNIKPDKHIEFEVMTQEYRDIADASRRMIRDYLLLRDLVKLTDYITQIFASLASRF
;
A
#
# COMPACT_ATOMS: atom_id res chain seq x y z
N MET A 1 -33.09 0.24 26.50
CA MET A 1 -32.22 -0.95 26.59
C MET A 1 -33.01 -2.24 26.37
N LYS A 2 -33.53 -2.47 25.16
CA LYS A 2 -34.09 -3.74 24.68
C LYS A 2 -33.96 -3.76 23.15
N SER A 3 -32.79 -4.10 22.62
CA SER A 3 -32.61 -4.38 21.18
C SER A 3 -31.26 -5.01 20.84
N TYR A 4 -30.86 -6.08 21.55
CA TYR A 4 -29.62 -6.84 21.23
C TYR A 4 -29.80 -8.36 21.29
N GLN A 5 -31.03 -8.88 21.20
CA GLN A 5 -31.30 -10.31 21.36
C GLN A 5 -31.86 -11.03 20.12
N THR A 6 -31.80 -10.41 18.94
CA THR A 6 -32.38 -11.00 17.71
C THR A 6 -31.36 -11.26 16.58
N ILE A 7 -30.05 -11.03 16.82
CA ILE A 7 -29.02 -11.20 15.76
C ILE A 7 -28.22 -12.52 15.89
N LEU A 8 -28.39 -13.28 16.99
CA LEU A 8 -27.61 -14.52 17.21
C LEU A 8 -28.30 -15.82 16.73
N THR A 9 -29.48 -15.76 16.14
CA THR A 9 -30.23 -16.96 15.69
C THR A 9 -30.18 -17.21 14.17
N PHE A 10 -29.55 -16.35 13.37
CA PHE A 10 -29.40 -16.55 11.93
C PHE A 10 -28.05 -17.18 11.50
N GLY A 11 -27.08 -17.30 12.41
CA GLY A 11 -25.72 -17.79 12.12
C GLY A 11 -25.50 -19.30 12.21
N CYS A 12 -26.46 -20.10 12.70
CA CYS A 12 -26.25 -21.54 12.94
C CYS A 12 -26.76 -22.48 11.84
N ASN A 13 -27.56 -22.02 10.88
CA ASN A 13 -28.14 -22.89 9.85
C ASN A 13 -27.45 -22.84 8.47
N PHE A 14 -26.46 -21.95 8.28
CA PHE A 14 -25.70 -21.90 7.02
C PHE A 14 -24.44 -22.80 7.05
N PHE A 15 -23.93 -23.10 8.24
CA PHE A 15 -22.73 -23.92 8.41
C PHE A 15 -22.99 -25.43 8.30
N THR A 16 -24.23 -25.91 8.41
CA THR A 16 -24.55 -27.35 8.35
C THR A 16 -24.83 -27.86 6.93
N LEU A 17 -25.05 -26.99 5.95
CA LEU A 17 -25.37 -27.37 4.57
C LEU A 17 -24.15 -27.37 3.62
N PHE A 18 -23.05 -26.71 3.98
CA PHE A 18 -21.83 -26.67 3.16
C PHE A 18 -20.88 -27.87 3.40
N TRP A 19 -21.11 -28.68 4.46
CA TRP A 19 -20.22 -29.78 4.85
C TRP A 19 -20.63 -31.18 4.34
N ARG A 20 -21.65 -31.28 3.49
CA ARG A 20 -22.17 -32.59 3.03
C ARG A 20 -21.47 -33.20 1.82
N GLN A 21 -20.38 -32.60 1.33
CA GLN A 21 -19.78 -33.02 0.06
C GLN A 21 -18.24 -33.07 0.07
N LEU A 22 -17.64 -33.46 1.19
CA LEU A 22 -16.19 -33.71 1.29
C LEU A 22 -15.88 -34.99 2.10
N ASP A 23 -14.85 -35.69 1.62
CA ASP A 23 -14.48 -37.08 1.89
C ASP A 23 -14.13 -37.39 3.38
N SER A 24 -14.57 -38.57 3.85
CA SER A 24 -14.77 -38.97 5.26
C SER A 24 -13.49 -39.29 6.04
N SER A 25 -12.39 -39.58 5.36
CA SER A 25 -11.18 -40.11 6.01
C SER A 25 -10.26 -39.04 6.61
N ARG A 26 -10.21 -37.83 6.04
CA ARG A 26 -9.34 -36.72 6.52
C ARG A 26 -9.98 -35.85 7.60
N PHE A 27 -11.28 -36.01 7.85
CA PHE A 27 -12.04 -35.16 8.76
C PHE A 27 -11.86 -35.48 10.24
N LYS A 28 -11.64 -36.76 10.59
CA LYS A 28 -11.48 -37.17 11.99
C LYS A 28 -10.23 -36.56 12.64
N ALA A 29 -9.15 -36.37 11.87
CA ALA A 29 -7.94 -35.73 12.35
C ALA A 29 -8.14 -34.23 12.63
N ILE A 30 -8.86 -33.52 11.74
CA ILE A 30 -9.10 -32.08 11.89
C ILE A 30 -10.09 -31.79 13.01
N GLN A 31 -11.14 -32.62 13.20
CA GLN A 31 -12.05 -32.50 14.33
C GLN A 31 -11.34 -32.71 15.68
N LEU A 32 -10.40 -33.66 15.77
CA LEU A 32 -9.62 -33.87 16.99
C LEU A 32 -8.74 -32.66 17.31
N ILE A 33 -8.11 -32.05 16.30
CA ILE A 33 -7.28 -30.85 16.47
C ILE A 33 -8.14 -29.65 16.93
N PHE A 34 -9.34 -29.48 16.39
CA PHE A 34 -10.23 -28.38 16.80
C PHE A 34 -10.77 -28.56 18.23
N LEU A 35 -11.07 -29.80 18.64
CA LEU A 35 -11.50 -30.12 20.00
C LEU A 35 -10.38 -29.95 21.04
N THR A 36 -9.13 -30.24 20.69
CA THR A 36 -8.00 -29.99 21.60
C THR A 36 -7.63 -28.51 21.69
N LEU A 37 -7.70 -27.76 20.58
CA LEU A 37 -7.42 -26.32 20.61
C LEU A 37 -8.44 -25.54 21.45
N THR A 38 -9.73 -25.89 21.34
CA THR A 38 -10.80 -25.19 22.09
C THR A 38 -10.75 -25.46 23.58
N THR A 39 -10.38 -26.68 24.01
CA THR A 39 -10.22 -27.01 25.43
C THR A 39 -9.00 -26.33 26.06
N VAL A 40 -7.88 -26.22 25.33
CA VAL A 40 -6.68 -25.48 25.78
C VAL A 40 -6.97 -23.98 25.90
N LEU A 41 -7.67 -23.38 24.93
CA LEU A 41 -8.08 -21.98 24.98
C LEU A 41 -9.02 -21.70 26.16
N HIS A 42 -9.96 -22.60 26.45
CA HIS A 42 -10.84 -22.46 27.60
C HIS A 42 -10.09 -22.53 28.94
N GLN A 43 -9.08 -23.40 29.06
CA GLN A 43 -8.23 -23.49 30.26
C GLN A 43 -7.32 -22.27 30.46
N ILE A 44 -6.85 -21.63 29.37
CA ILE A 44 -6.05 -20.40 29.46
C ILE A 44 -6.93 -19.23 29.91
N MET A 45 -8.16 -19.15 29.41
CA MET A 45 -9.08 -18.04 29.67
C MET A 45 -9.79 -18.10 31.03
N SER A 46 -9.76 -19.24 31.72
CA SER A 46 -10.46 -19.45 33.00
C SER A 46 -9.60 -19.25 34.25
N LYS A 47 -8.35 -18.80 34.12
CA LYS A 47 -7.52 -18.44 35.28
C LYS A 47 -7.91 -17.05 35.79
N PRO A 48 -8.44 -16.91 37.03
CA PRO A 48 -8.72 -15.60 37.61
C PRO A 48 -7.42 -14.85 37.89
N LEU A 49 -7.31 -13.64 37.36
CA LEU A 49 -6.28 -12.66 37.71
C LEU A 49 -6.60 -12.10 39.10
N ASN A 50 -5.89 -12.59 40.12
CA ASN A 50 -5.90 -11.98 41.45
C ASN A 50 -5.12 -10.67 41.42
N TYR A 51 -5.81 -9.55 41.18
CA TYR A 51 -5.25 -8.22 41.35
C TYR A 51 -5.47 -7.75 42.78
N ALA A 52 -4.37 -7.58 43.52
CA ALA A 52 -4.37 -6.91 44.82
C ALA A 52 -4.72 -5.43 44.63
N THR A 53 -5.80 -4.98 45.25
CA THR A 53 -6.24 -3.60 45.30
C THR A 53 -5.39 -2.80 46.28
N SER A 54 -4.62 -1.84 45.77
CA SER A 54 -4.05 -0.73 46.55
C SER A 54 -4.84 0.54 46.22
N SER A 55 -5.47 1.11 47.24
CA SER A 55 -6.31 2.30 47.16
C SER A 55 -5.47 3.57 47.22
N HIS A 56 -5.50 4.38 46.16
CA HIS A 56 -5.19 5.81 46.25
C HIS A 56 -6.15 6.63 45.39
N HIS A 57 -6.78 7.62 46.05
CA HIS A 57 -7.57 8.70 45.50
C HIS A 57 -6.83 9.44 44.36
N ARG A 58 -7.50 9.67 43.22
CA ARG A 58 -7.56 10.99 42.57
C ARG A 58 -8.56 11.06 41.41
N SER A 59 -9.52 11.96 41.58
CA SER A 59 -10.08 12.92 40.61
C SER A 59 -10.27 12.51 39.15
N SER A 60 -11.55 12.51 38.77
CA SER A 60 -12.17 12.61 37.47
C SER A 60 -11.44 13.53 36.48
N SER A 61 -11.08 12.99 35.32
CA SER A 61 -10.92 13.77 34.09
C SER A 61 -11.35 12.94 32.88
N SER A 62 -12.06 13.62 31.99
CA SER A 62 -12.68 13.16 30.76
C SER A 62 -11.72 12.39 29.85
N ILE A 63 -12.18 11.21 29.39
CA ILE A 63 -11.54 10.41 28.34
C ILE A 63 -11.55 11.22 27.04
N SER A 64 -10.40 11.80 26.69
CA SER A 64 -10.15 12.33 25.36
C SER A 64 -9.79 11.16 24.44
N SER A 65 -10.46 11.10 23.30
CA SER A 65 -10.20 10.16 22.21
C SER A 65 -8.73 10.28 21.78
N HIS A 66 -7.90 9.34 22.23
CA HIS A 66 -6.54 9.20 21.73
C HIS A 66 -6.63 8.70 20.29
N SER A 67 -6.42 9.62 19.35
CA SER A 67 -6.07 9.29 17.97
C SER A 67 -4.83 8.38 18.02
N PRO A 68 -4.81 7.26 17.30
CA PRO A 68 -3.67 6.34 17.35
C PRO A 68 -2.41 7.09 16.95
N HIS A 69 -1.40 7.04 17.82
CA HIS A 69 -0.07 7.56 17.56
C HIS A 69 0.47 6.93 16.27
N ARG A 70 0.42 7.68 15.16
CA ARG A 70 1.04 7.28 13.90
C ARG A 70 2.56 7.21 14.14
N ILE A 71 3.10 6.01 13.98
CA ILE A 71 4.54 5.76 13.95
C ILE A 71 5.12 6.63 12.84
N SER A 72 6.02 7.55 13.20
CA SER A 72 6.81 8.28 12.20
C SER A 72 7.51 7.23 11.33
N PRO A 73 7.29 7.21 10.01
CA PRO A 73 7.82 6.15 9.13
C PRO A 73 9.35 6.05 9.20
N CYS A 74 10.00 7.08 9.75
CA CYS A 74 11.43 7.21 9.77
C CYS A 74 12.09 6.81 11.09
N ASN A 75 11.31 6.49 12.15
CA ASN A 75 11.83 6.21 13.50
C ASN A 75 12.98 7.15 13.91
N LEU A 76 12.91 8.42 13.49
CA LEU A 76 13.99 9.37 13.73
C LEU A 76 14.05 9.64 15.24
N PRO A 77 15.17 9.36 15.92
CA PRO A 77 15.31 9.74 17.31
C PRO A 77 15.27 11.27 17.40
N PHE A 78 14.40 11.79 18.26
CA PHE A 78 14.12 13.22 18.45
C PHE A 78 15.32 14.10 18.83
N TYR A 79 16.54 13.56 18.93
CA TYR A 79 17.71 14.23 19.50
C TYR A 79 18.93 14.36 18.58
N PHE A 80 18.82 14.06 17.29
CA PHE A 80 19.97 14.20 16.38
C PHE A 80 20.10 15.64 15.85
N ILE A 81 20.78 16.52 16.58
CA ILE A 81 21.25 17.82 16.07
C ILE A 81 22.59 17.57 15.37
N PRO A 82 22.69 17.48 14.04
CA PRO A 82 24.00 17.35 13.42
C PRO A 82 24.80 18.63 13.58
N SER A 83 26.12 18.46 13.64
CA SER A 83 27.05 19.56 13.49
C SER A 83 26.91 20.17 12.09
N LYS A 84 26.96 21.51 12.01
CA LYS A 84 26.72 22.30 10.79
C LYS A 84 27.72 22.06 9.64
N THR A 85 28.77 21.26 9.82
CA THR A 85 29.98 21.37 9.01
C THR A 85 30.23 20.28 7.97
N SER A 86 29.37 19.27 7.80
CA SER A 86 29.63 18.26 6.75
C SER A 86 28.43 17.43 6.26
N LEU A 87 27.19 17.78 6.62
CA LEU A 87 26.06 16.98 6.14
C LEU A 87 25.87 17.21 4.63
N PRO A 88 25.77 16.14 3.81
CA PRO A 88 25.46 16.31 2.39
C PRO A 88 24.16 17.10 2.26
N GLU A 89 24.15 18.04 1.32
CA GLU A 89 22.99 18.89 1.11
C GLU A 89 21.73 18.01 0.90
N PRO A 90 20.62 18.27 1.62
CA PRO A 90 19.46 17.38 1.61
C PRO A 90 18.89 17.14 0.20
N TYR A 91 19.11 18.05 -0.74
CA TYR A 91 18.63 17.93 -2.11
C TYR A 91 19.24 16.75 -2.86
N GLU A 92 20.55 16.57 -2.79
CA GLU A 92 21.26 15.49 -3.50
C GLU A 92 20.83 14.12 -2.98
N LYS A 93 20.61 14.00 -1.66
CA LYS A 93 20.08 12.75 -1.06
C LYS A 93 18.67 12.45 -1.56
N VAL A 94 17.78 13.44 -1.54
CA VAL A 94 16.40 13.28 -2.04
C VAL A 94 16.40 12.92 -3.52
N TYR A 95 17.19 13.62 -4.34
CA TYR A 95 17.37 13.32 -5.77
C TYR A 95 17.79 11.87 -6.00
N ARG A 96 18.82 11.38 -5.30
CA ARG A 96 19.29 10.00 -5.43
C ARG A 96 18.22 8.98 -5.05
N ARG A 97 17.48 9.21 -3.96
CA ARG A 97 16.38 8.31 -3.54
C ARG A 97 15.24 8.34 -4.55
N ALA A 98 14.85 9.51 -5.05
CA ALA A 98 13.79 9.66 -6.04
C ALA A 98 14.15 8.93 -7.34
N LYS A 99 15.39 9.07 -7.82
CA LYS A 99 15.91 8.36 -8.99
C LYS A 99 15.92 6.84 -8.79
N ALA A 100 16.36 6.37 -7.63
CA ALA A 100 16.35 4.94 -7.30
C ALA A 100 14.91 4.38 -7.25
N MET A 101 13.98 5.13 -6.66
CA MET A 101 12.57 4.75 -6.59
C MET A 101 11.92 4.73 -7.98
N LYS A 102 12.19 5.74 -8.83
CA LYS A 102 11.76 5.77 -10.23
C LYS A 102 12.20 4.51 -10.98
N GLY A 103 13.48 4.16 -10.91
CA GLY A 103 14.01 2.96 -11.57
C GLY A 103 13.37 1.66 -11.06
N CYS A 104 13.10 1.57 -9.76
CA CYS A 104 12.39 0.44 -9.16
C CYS A 104 10.94 0.35 -9.67
N ALA A 105 10.19 1.45 -9.60
CA ALA A 105 8.80 1.52 -10.06
C ALA A 105 8.68 1.23 -11.57
N GLU A 106 9.59 1.75 -12.41
CA GLU A 106 9.60 1.47 -13.85
C GLU A 106 9.88 -0.01 -14.16
N ARG A 107 10.82 -0.63 -13.44
CA ARG A 107 11.11 -2.06 -13.59
C ARG A 107 9.88 -2.89 -13.23
N ILE A 108 9.25 -2.60 -12.11
CA ILE A 108 8.09 -3.35 -11.62
C ILE A 108 6.88 -3.12 -12.51
N ARG A 109 6.59 -1.89 -12.94
CA ARG A 109 5.54 -1.58 -13.92
C ARG A 109 5.72 -2.36 -15.23
N ARG A 110 6.95 -2.46 -15.74
CA ARG A 110 7.24 -3.25 -16.95
C ARG A 110 6.97 -4.74 -16.75
N ASN A 111 7.29 -5.27 -15.57
CA ASN A 111 7.07 -6.67 -15.21
C ASN A 111 5.60 -6.98 -14.89
N PHE A 112 4.85 -6.00 -14.38
CA PHE A 112 3.44 -6.13 -14.06
C PHE A 112 2.63 -6.53 -15.30
N VAL A 113 2.84 -5.82 -16.41
CA VAL A 113 2.17 -6.12 -17.69
C VAL A 113 2.56 -7.49 -18.25
N SER A 114 3.78 -7.97 -18.00
CA SER A 114 4.22 -9.28 -18.51
C SER A 114 3.74 -10.46 -17.67
N LYS A 115 3.68 -10.31 -16.34
CA LYS A 115 3.25 -11.37 -15.41
C LYS A 115 1.72 -11.53 -15.38
N ASP A 116 0.95 -10.45 -15.35
CA ASP A 116 -0.51 -10.56 -15.22
C ASP A 116 -1.20 -10.94 -16.53
N GLN A 117 -0.58 -10.65 -17.69
CA GLN A 117 -1.06 -11.19 -18.97
C GLN A 117 -0.91 -12.72 -19.06
N LEU A 118 -0.03 -13.34 -18.27
CA LEU A 118 0.02 -14.80 -18.15
C LEU A 118 -1.17 -15.33 -17.35
N GLN A 119 -1.66 -14.58 -16.34
CA GLN A 119 -2.84 -14.94 -15.58
C GLN A 119 -4.13 -14.80 -16.40
N LEU A 120 -4.30 -13.70 -17.16
CA LEU A 120 -5.45 -13.56 -18.08
C LEU A 120 -5.47 -14.65 -19.16
N LYS A 121 -4.30 -15.08 -19.64
CA LYS A 121 -4.19 -16.23 -20.54
C LYS A 121 -4.50 -17.55 -19.83
N ALA A 122 -4.08 -17.74 -18.58
CA ALA A 122 -4.37 -18.95 -17.80
C ALA A 122 -5.87 -19.06 -17.47
N ILE A 123 -6.52 -17.95 -17.12
CA ILE A 123 -7.97 -17.85 -16.90
C ILE A 123 -8.73 -18.16 -18.20
N ASN A 124 -8.33 -17.58 -19.33
CA ASN A 124 -8.96 -17.91 -20.62
C ASN A 124 -8.69 -19.35 -21.09
N LYS A 125 -7.54 -19.95 -20.74
CA LYS A 125 -7.21 -21.33 -21.09
C LYS A 125 -7.95 -22.34 -20.20
N SER A 126 -8.25 -21.97 -18.95
CA SER A 126 -9.10 -22.73 -18.03
C SER A 126 -10.58 -22.74 -18.45
N CYS A 127 -11.03 -21.73 -19.21
CA CYS A 127 -12.39 -21.65 -19.75
C CYS A 127 -12.53 -22.21 -21.17
N LEU A 128 -11.43 -22.62 -21.82
CA LEU A 128 -11.43 -23.19 -23.17
C LEU A 128 -10.90 -24.63 -23.15
N VAL A 129 -11.75 -25.53 -22.66
CA VAL A 129 -11.65 -26.94 -23.05
C VAL A 129 -12.06 -27.02 -24.53
N ASN A 130 -11.19 -27.62 -25.34
CA ASN A 130 -11.35 -27.93 -26.77
C ASN A 130 -11.31 -26.76 -27.76
N VAL A 131 -10.10 -26.26 -28.05
CA VAL A 131 -9.79 -25.86 -29.43
C VAL A 131 -8.39 -26.38 -29.80
N ASN A 132 -8.38 -27.45 -30.59
CA ASN A 132 -7.21 -27.87 -31.35
C ASN A 132 -6.92 -26.80 -32.41
N HIS A 133 -5.96 -25.91 -32.16
CA HIS A 133 -5.32 -25.17 -33.25
C HIS A 133 -3.82 -25.00 -32.98
N LYS A 134 -3.05 -25.75 -33.76
CA LYS A 134 -1.65 -25.45 -34.07
C LYS A 134 -1.65 -24.19 -34.95
N SER A 135 -1.23 -23.06 -34.41
CA SER A 135 -0.70 -21.96 -35.22
C SER A 135 0.39 -21.28 -34.41
N THR A 136 1.63 -21.59 -34.79
CA THR A 136 2.86 -20.94 -34.35
C THR A 136 2.95 -19.57 -35.02
N GLU A 137 2.04 -18.66 -34.68
CA GLU A 137 2.32 -17.24 -34.86
C GLU A 137 3.04 -16.78 -33.60
N MET A 138 4.29 -16.37 -33.78
CA MET A 138 5.08 -15.68 -32.78
C MET A 138 4.36 -14.36 -32.43
N TYR A 139 3.45 -14.50 -31.47
CA TYR A 139 2.52 -13.51 -30.96
C TYR A 139 3.26 -12.19 -30.66
N ASP A 140 2.99 -11.13 -31.42
CA ASP A 140 3.61 -9.82 -31.23
C ASP A 140 3.11 -9.17 -29.93
N TRP A 141 3.76 -9.55 -28.83
CA TRP A 141 3.49 -9.09 -27.48
C TRP A 141 3.78 -7.60 -27.30
N LYS A 142 4.70 -7.03 -28.10
CA LYS A 142 5.01 -5.60 -28.07
C LYS A 142 3.79 -4.80 -28.53
N LYS A 143 3.12 -5.26 -29.61
CA LYS A 143 1.89 -4.63 -30.11
C LYS A 143 0.74 -4.70 -29.11
N LYS A 144 0.49 -5.84 -28.46
CA LYS A 144 -0.56 -5.96 -27.43
C LYS A 144 -0.28 -5.12 -26.19
N LYS A 145 0.98 -5.09 -25.73
CA LYS A 145 1.38 -4.22 -24.63
C LYS A 145 1.12 -2.76 -24.96
N LYS A 146 1.58 -2.29 -26.13
CA LYS A 146 1.36 -0.91 -26.58
C LYS A 146 -0.12 -0.57 -26.61
N ASN A 147 -0.97 -1.46 -27.12
CA ASN A 147 -2.43 -1.27 -27.17
C ASN A 147 -3.07 -1.20 -25.77
N PHE A 148 -2.60 -2.02 -24.81
CA PHE A 148 -3.05 -1.97 -23.43
C PHE A 148 -2.69 -0.63 -22.79
N GLU A 149 -1.41 -0.23 -22.87
CA GLU A 149 -0.94 1.02 -22.26
C GLU A 149 -1.64 2.23 -22.87
N SER A 150 -1.76 2.29 -24.20
CA SER A 150 -2.47 3.38 -24.89
C SER A 150 -3.95 3.47 -24.54
N GLY A 151 -4.59 2.33 -24.26
CA GLY A 151 -6.00 2.30 -23.85
C GLY A 151 -6.24 2.85 -22.45
N LEU A 152 -5.18 3.00 -21.64
CA LEU A 152 -5.24 3.47 -20.27
C LEU A 152 -4.69 4.90 -20.10
N ASP A 153 -4.16 5.53 -21.15
CA ASP A 153 -3.51 6.84 -21.06
C ASP A 153 -4.45 7.94 -20.55
N SER A 154 -5.72 7.90 -20.94
CA SER A 154 -6.76 8.84 -20.48
C SER A 154 -7.31 8.53 -19.09
N LEU A 155 -7.08 7.32 -18.56
CA LEU A 155 -7.58 6.94 -17.24
C LEU A 155 -6.68 7.48 -16.14
N ARG A 156 -7.30 8.02 -15.09
CA ARG A 156 -6.65 8.54 -13.89
C ARG A 156 -7.52 8.24 -12.67
N HIS A 157 -6.88 8.01 -11.53
CA HIS A 157 -7.57 7.95 -10.24
C HIS A 157 -7.91 9.36 -9.77
N SER A 158 -9.19 9.64 -9.53
CA SER A 158 -9.67 10.97 -9.11
C SER A 158 -9.10 11.42 -7.78
N TRP A 159 -8.79 10.47 -6.89
CA TRP A 159 -8.22 10.72 -5.57
C TRP A 159 -6.70 10.94 -5.58
N LEU A 160 -5.99 10.65 -6.68
CA LEU A 160 -4.56 10.93 -6.78
C LEU A 160 -4.31 12.40 -7.16
N PRO A 161 -3.26 13.03 -6.58
CA PRO A 161 -2.93 14.41 -6.88
C PRO A 161 -2.52 14.59 -8.34
N GLU A 162 -2.72 15.79 -8.85
CA GLU A 162 -2.25 16.15 -10.19
C GLU A 162 -0.78 16.52 -10.14
N ILE A 163 0.02 15.82 -10.93
CA ILE A 163 1.46 16.03 -11.00
C ILE A 163 1.71 16.98 -12.17
N SER A 164 2.07 18.23 -11.86
CA SER A 164 2.47 19.20 -12.90
C SER A 164 3.73 18.70 -13.59
N ASN A 165 3.75 18.78 -14.92
CA ASN A 165 4.92 18.52 -15.74
C ASN A 165 5.53 19.82 -16.30
N SER A 166 5.08 20.98 -15.82
CA SER A 166 5.56 22.28 -16.29
C SER A 166 7.02 22.49 -15.87
N ILE A 167 7.91 22.64 -16.86
CA ILE A 167 9.33 22.91 -16.64
C ILE A 167 9.52 24.25 -15.95
N GLU A 168 8.70 25.25 -16.30
CA GLU A 168 8.71 26.59 -15.70
C GLU A 168 8.33 26.53 -14.22
N ASP A 169 7.33 25.72 -13.86
CA ASP A 169 6.95 25.50 -12.46
C ASP A 169 8.11 24.88 -11.67
N ILE A 170 8.82 23.91 -12.27
CA ILE A 170 9.96 23.24 -11.64
C ILE A 170 11.15 24.20 -11.48
N ALA A 171 11.43 25.03 -12.50
CA ALA A 171 12.54 25.97 -12.49
C ALA A 171 12.34 27.14 -11.50
N THR A 172 11.09 27.45 -11.14
CA THR A 172 10.77 28.56 -10.25
C THR A 172 10.29 28.13 -8.86
N ILE A 173 10.10 26.83 -8.62
CA ILE A 173 9.62 26.32 -7.33
C ILE A 173 10.51 26.75 -6.16
N GLU A 174 9.88 27.22 -5.09
CA GLU A 174 10.56 27.51 -3.84
C GLU A 174 10.93 26.21 -3.10
N VAL A 175 12.06 26.23 -2.38
CA VAL A 175 12.53 25.08 -1.58
C VAL A 175 11.44 24.55 -0.64
N LYS A 176 10.72 25.46 0.02
CA LYS A 176 9.66 25.12 0.97
C LYS A 176 8.54 24.33 0.30
N ASP A 177 8.11 24.79 -0.87
CA ASP A 177 7.02 24.18 -1.63
C ASP A 177 7.43 22.86 -2.27
N ALA A 178 8.67 22.78 -2.76
CA ALA A 178 9.26 21.54 -3.27
C ALA A 178 9.19 20.41 -2.23
N PHE A 179 9.64 20.68 -1.00
CA PHE A 179 9.57 19.70 0.08
C PHE A 179 8.14 19.35 0.47
N ARG A 180 7.28 20.36 0.70
CA ARG A 180 5.89 20.14 1.14
C ARG A 180 5.08 19.34 0.13
N ARG A 181 5.11 19.75 -1.14
CA ARG A 181 4.36 19.10 -2.22
C ARG A 181 4.85 17.68 -2.44
N SER A 182 6.17 17.47 -2.47
CA SER A 182 6.74 16.12 -2.61
C SER A 182 6.35 15.21 -1.45
N PHE A 183 6.42 15.72 -0.21
CA PHE A 183 6.01 14.97 0.98
C PHE A 183 4.53 14.60 0.90
N GLN A 184 3.66 15.58 0.61
CA GLN A 184 2.22 15.37 0.51
C GLN A 184 1.88 14.34 -0.58
N TYR A 185 2.44 14.48 -1.78
CA TYR A 185 2.16 13.57 -2.90
C TYR A 185 2.58 12.14 -2.57
N LEU A 186 3.75 11.94 -1.97
CA LEU A 186 4.19 10.60 -1.57
C LEU A 186 3.27 9.95 -0.53
N GLN A 187 2.60 10.73 0.34
CA GLN A 187 1.60 10.21 1.27
C GLN A 187 0.38 9.62 0.55
N TYR A 188 -0.10 10.25 -0.54
CA TYR A 188 -1.18 9.68 -1.36
C TYR A 188 -0.78 8.31 -1.93
N PHE A 189 0.43 8.22 -2.48
CA PHE A 189 0.92 6.96 -3.05
C PHE A 189 1.21 5.90 -1.99
N ALA A 190 1.57 6.28 -0.76
CA ALA A 190 1.69 5.34 0.36
C ALA A 190 0.37 4.64 0.65
N ILE A 191 -0.74 5.38 0.67
CA ILE A 191 -2.09 4.83 0.88
C ILE A 191 -2.46 3.86 -0.26
N GLY A 192 -2.19 4.24 -1.51
CA GLY A 192 -2.44 3.36 -2.66
C GLY A 192 -1.61 2.08 -2.62
N LEU A 193 -0.34 2.18 -2.22
CA LEU A 193 0.57 1.04 -2.16
C LEU A 193 0.21 0.08 -1.02
N GLU A 194 -0.25 0.60 0.11
CA GLU A 194 -0.78 -0.21 1.22
C GLU A 194 -1.97 -1.06 0.74
N GLN A 195 -2.93 -0.45 0.03
CA GLN A 195 -4.07 -1.19 -0.52
C GLN A 195 -3.62 -2.26 -1.53
N LEU A 196 -2.65 -1.92 -2.38
CA LEU A 196 -2.09 -2.85 -3.36
C LEU A 196 -1.41 -4.04 -2.67
N LEU A 197 -0.63 -3.82 -1.61
CA LEU A 197 -0.03 -4.89 -0.81
C LEU A 197 -1.06 -5.76 -0.10
N LEU A 198 -2.11 -5.13 0.46
CA LEU A 198 -3.23 -5.83 1.07
C LEU A 198 -3.91 -6.76 0.06
N ASP A 199 -4.20 -6.28 -1.14
CA ASP A 199 -4.86 -7.07 -2.18
C ASP A 199 -3.98 -8.25 -2.64
N GLN A 200 -2.66 -8.06 -2.71
CA GLN A 200 -1.72 -9.15 -2.99
C GLN A 200 -1.69 -10.19 -1.86
N ALA A 201 -1.82 -9.78 -0.60
CA ALA A 201 -1.89 -10.71 0.52
C ALA A 201 -3.23 -11.48 0.54
N LEU A 202 -4.35 -10.81 0.27
CA LEU A 202 -5.69 -11.41 0.30
C LEU A 202 -5.97 -12.35 -0.89
N HIS A 203 -5.35 -12.08 -2.04
CA HIS A 203 -5.60 -12.82 -3.28
C HIS A 203 -4.41 -13.66 -3.75
N GLU A 204 -3.45 -13.98 -2.86
CA GLU A 204 -2.26 -14.77 -3.16
C GLU A 204 -1.47 -14.26 -4.39
N GLY A 205 -1.34 -12.94 -4.46
CA GLY A 205 -0.68 -12.24 -5.55
C GLY A 205 0.80 -12.58 -5.67
N GLN A 206 1.28 -12.71 -6.91
CA GLN A 206 2.64 -13.20 -7.22
C GLN A 206 3.71 -12.10 -7.17
N MET A 207 3.31 -10.84 -6.95
CA MET A 207 4.20 -9.68 -7.00
C MET A 207 4.41 -9.01 -5.64
N ILE A 208 3.97 -9.65 -4.55
CA ILE A 208 4.07 -9.10 -3.19
C ILE A 208 5.50 -8.70 -2.81
N LYS A 209 6.52 -9.46 -3.26
CA LYS A 209 7.93 -9.16 -2.98
C LYS A 209 8.38 -7.89 -3.69
N GLU A 210 8.02 -7.75 -4.96
CA GLU A 210 8.29 -6.56 -5.76
C GLU A 210 7.60 -5.33 -5.16
N PHE A 211 6.36 -5.47 -4.69
CA PHE A 211 5.65 -4.34 -4.10
C PHE A 211 6.19 -3.91 -2.73
N ARG A 212 6.68 -4.85 -1.92
CA ARG A 212 7.44 -4.52 -0.70
C ARG A 212 8.73 -3.76 -1.03
N GLU A 213 9.40 -4.09 -2.13
CA GLU A 213 10.56 -3.33 -2.57
C GLU A 213 10.19 -1.87 -2.90
N ILE A 214 9.02 -1.63 -3.52
CA ILE A 214 8.52 -0.26 -3.76
C ILE A 214 8.22 0.43 -2.42
N GLU A 215 7.58 -0.27 -1.48
CA GLU A 215 7.25 0.26 -0.16
C GLU A 215 8.49 0.69 0.61
N ASP A 216 9.55 -0.12 0.58
CA ASP A 216 10.83 0.19 1.18
C ASP A 216 11.46 1.44 0.55
N LYS A 217 11.42 1.57 -0.79
CA LYS A 217 11.96 2.75 -1.50
C LYS A 217 11.13 4.00 -1.25
N LEU A 218 9.80 3.87 -1.21
CA LEU A 218 8.88 4.95 -0.88
C LEU A 218 9.15 5.47 0.54
N SER A 219 9.28 4.57 1.51
CA SER A 219 9.59 4.89 2.90
C SER A 219 10.92 5.62 3.02
N GLN A 220 11.97 5.12 2.34
CA GLN A 220 13.28 5.79 2.30
C GLN A 220 13.17 7.22 1.73
N LEU A 221 12.44 7.40 0.62
CA LEU A 221 12.28 8.72 0.00
C LEU A 221 11.49 9.68 0.90
N LEU A 222 10.37 9.23 1.47
CA LEU A 222 9.59 10.00 2.44
C LEU A 222 10.47 10.47 3.60
N CYS A 223 11.38 9.62 4.07
CA CYS A 223 12.26 9.94 5.18
C CYS A 223 13.35 10.94 4.83
N GLU A 224 13.99 10.86 3.66
CA GLU A 224 14.96 11.89 3.26
C GLU A 224 14.26 13.25 3.07
N ILE A 225 13.02 13.26 2.55
CA ILE A 225 12.22 14.48 2.41
C ILE A 225 11.88 15.06 3.78
N GLN A 226 11.35 14.24 4.70
CA GLN A 226 10.99 14.68 6.05
C GLN A 226 12.22 15.16 6.84
N LEU A 227 13.37 14.51 6.67
CA LEU A 227 14.63 14.92 7.26
C LEU A 227 15.11 16.25 6.68
N GLY A 228 15.03 16.44 5.36
CA GLY A 228 15.34 17.71 4.70
C GLY A 228 14.42 18.85 5.15
N MET A 229 13.13 18.57 5.33
CA MET A 229 12.16 19.50 5.92
C MET A 229 12.56 19.89 7.34
N TRP A 230 12.91 18.92 8.18
CA TRP A 230 13.36 19.18 9.55
C TRP A 230 14.61 20.06 9.58
N TYR A 231 15.62 19.76 8.74
CA TYR A 231 16.84 20.56 8.64
C TYR A 231 16.61 22.01 8.24
N ARG A 232 15.64 22.25 7.37
CA ARG A 232 15.31 23.57 6.83
C ARG A 232 14.20 24.27 7.64
N ASN A 233 13.78 23.69 8.78
CA ASN A 233 12.66 24.18 9.59
C ASN A 233 11.35 24.35 8.79
N ILE A 234 11.12 23.46 7.81
CA ILE A 234 9.91 23.42 7.00
C ILE A 234 8.90 22.53 7.69
N LYS A 235 7.75 23.09 8.07
CA LYS A 235 6.64 22.32 8.63
C LYS A 235 5.86 21.63 7.51
N PRO A 236 5.50 20.34 7.66
CA PRO A 236 4.60 19.67 6.74
C PRO A 236 3.21 20.30 6.77
N ASP A 237 2.49 20.17 5.67
CA ASP A 237 1.08 20.47 5.62
C ASP A 237 0.28 19.38 6.36
N LYS A 238 -1.06 19.52 6.40
CA LYS A 238 -1.93 18.52 7.04
C LYS A 238 -1.64 17.15 6.41
N HIS A 239 -1.42 16.15 7.27
CA HIS A 239 -1.22 14.78 6.82
C HIS A 239 -2.43 14.28 6.05
N ILE A 240 -2.15 13.51 4.99
CA ILE A 240 -3.20 12.86 4.23
C ILE A 240 -3.82 11.74 5.06
N GLU A 241 -5.14 11.72 5.07
CA GLU A 241 -5.94 10.76 5.82
C GLU A 241 -6.26 9.56 4.92
N PHE A 242 -6.49 8.38 5.54
CA PHE A 242 -6.69 7.14 4.78
C PHE A 242 -7.95 7.21 3.90
N GLU A 243 -8.94 7.96 4.35
CA GLU A 243 -10.24 8.18 3.72
C GLU A 243 -10.14 8.89 2.36
N VAL A 244 -8.96 9.42 2.01
CA VAL A 244 -8.73 10.01 0.68
C VAL A 244 -8.94 9.00 -0.45
N MET A 245 -8.61 7.73 -0.19
CA MET A 245 -8.92 6.63 -1.10
C MET A 245 -10.27 6.05 -0.66
N THR A 246 -11.32 6.41 -1.41
CA THR A 246 -12.70 5.99 -1.14
C THR A 246 -12.86 4.48 -1.24
N GLN A 247 -13.91 3.95 -0.59
CA GLN A 247 -14.16 2.51 -0.53
C GLN A 247 -14.29 1.86 -1.92
N GLU A 248 -14.76 2.60 -2.93
CA GLU A 248 -14.89 2.12 -4.31
C GLU A 248 -13.56 1.72 -4.96
N TYR A 249 -12.44 2.31 -4.51
CA TYR A 249 -11.09 1.96 -4.98
C TYR A 249 -10.45 0.87 -4.13
N ARG A 250 -10.90 0.70 -2.88
CA ARG A 250 -10.39 -0.29 -1.92
C ARG A 250 -11.05 -1.65 -2.11
N ASP A 251 -12.37 -1.67 -2.23
CA ASP A 251 -13.19 -2.87 -2.31
C ASP A 251 -13.60 -3.17 -3.76
N ILE A 252 -12.61 -3.57 -4.56
CA ILE A 252 -12.83 -3.98 -5.94
C ILE A 252 -12.83 -5.50 -5.98
N ALA A 253 -14.00 -6.12 -6.15
CA ALA A 253 -14.12 -7.59 -6.23
C ALA A 253 -13.53 -8.19 -7.52
N ASP A 254 -13.61 -7.46 -8.64
CA ASP A 254 -13.10 -7.93 -9.93
C ASP A 254 -11.57 -7.81 -10.04
N ALA A 255 -10.91 -8.93 -10.34
CA ALA A 255 -9.45 -8.98 -10.47
C ALA A 255 -8.93 -8.10 -11.60
N SER A 256 -9.65 -8.01 -12.72
CA SER A 256 -9.23 -7.21 -13.88
C SER A 256 -9.23 -5.71 -13.55
N ARG A 257 -10.24 -5.24 -12.81
CA ARG A 257 -10.33 -3.88 -12.30
C ARG A 257 -9.25 -3.56 -11.27
N ARG A 258 -8.93 -4.48 -10.35
CA ARG A 258 -7.78 -4.33 -9.43
C ARG A 258 -6.47 -4.18 -10.19
N MET A 259 -6.25 -5.05 -11.18
CA MET A 259 -5.07 -5.00 -12.04
C MET A 259 -4.93 -3.65 -12.77
N ILE A 260 -6.03 -3.11 -13.31
CA ILE A 260 -6.03 -1.78 -13.95
C ILE A 260 -5.67 -0.70 -12.92
N ARG A 261 -6.29 -0.73 -11.73
CA ARG A 261 -6.00 0.24 -10.65
C ARG A 261 -4.51 0.22 -10.28
N ASP A 262 -3.94 -0.97 -10.09
CA ASP A 262 -2.56 -1.16 -9.67
C ASP A 262 -1.58 -0.72 -10.76
N TYR A 263 -1.87 -1.02 -12.03
CA TYR A 263 -1.09 -0.52 -13.16
C TYR A 263 -1.08 1.01 -13.21
N LEU A 264 -2.24 1.65 -13.06
CA LEU A 264 -2.37 3.11 -13.05
C LEU A 264 -1.59 3.73 -11.87
N LEU A 265 -1.65 3.12 -10.69
CA LEU A 265 -0.88 3.55 -9.53
C LEU A 265 0.64 3.49 -9.80
N LEU A 266 1.14 2.38 -10.36
CA LEU A 266 2.55 2.25 -10.74
C LEU A 266 2.96 3.26 -11.82
N ARG A 267 2.11 3.49 -12.82
CA ARG A 267 2.35 4.48 -13.89
C ARG A 267 2.49 5.88 -13.29
N ASP A 268 1.57 6.28 -12.43
CA ASP A 268 1.58 7.63 -11.87
C ASP A 268 2.63 7.79 -10.77
N LEU A 269 3.06 6.70 -10.12
CA LEU A 269 4.22 6.69 -9.22
C LEU A 269 5.53 6.97 -9.97
N VAL A 270 5.68 6.43 -11.18
CA VAL A 270 6.83 6.74 -12.05
C VAL A 270 6.82 8.24 -12.42
N LYS A 271 5.65 8.80 -12.76
CA LYS A 271 5.53 10.25 -13.04
C LYS A 271 5.89 11.09 -11.82
N LEU A 272 5.39 10.72 -10.63
CA LEU A 272 5.68 11.44 -9.39
C LEU A 272 7.17 11.42 -9.07
N THR A 273 7.79 10.24 -9.12
CA THR A 273 9.21 10.10 -8.78
C THR A 273 10.11 10.80 -9.80
N ASP A 274 9.70 10.87 -11.07
CA ASP A 274 10.36 11.70 -12.07
C ASP A 274 10.24 13.20 -11.75
N TYR A 275 9.03 13.67 -11.43
CA TYR A 275 8.79 15.05 -11.00
C TYR A 275 9.66 15.45 -9.80
N ILE A 276 9.69 14.62 -8.75
CA ILE A 276 10.53 14.85 -7.57
C ILE A 276 12.01 14.86 -7.97
N THR A 277 12.44 13.93 -8.84
CA THR A 277 13.82 13.89 -9.34
C THR A 277 14.20 15.20 -10.02
N GLN A 278 13.34 15.73 -10.88
CA GLN A 278 13.58 16.98 -11.61
C GLN A 278 13.65 18.19 -10.67
N ILE A 279 12.72 18.30 -9.71
CA ILE A 279 12.73 19.39 -8.71
C ILE A 279 14.03 19.39 -7.91
N PHE A 280 14.38 18.24 -7.32
CA PHE A 280 15.53 18.20 -6.42
C PHE A 280 16.87 18.25 -7.17
N ALA A 281 16.91 17.84 -8.43
CA ALA A 281 18.05 18.13 -9.32
C ALA A 281 18.17 19.64 -9.58
N SER A 282 17.06 20.32 -9.86
CA SER A 282 17.07 21.77 -10.07
C SER A 282 17.50 22.51 -8.81
N LEU A 283 16.99 22.14 -7.64
CA LEU A 283 17.41 22.73 -6.37
C LEU A 283 18.89 22.48 -6.07
N ALA A 284 19.38 21.25 -6.28
CA ALA A 284 20.81 20.94 -6.09
C ALA A 284 21.74 21.69 -7.05
N SER A 285 21.23 22.17 -8.20
CA SER A 285 22.03 22.99 -9.13
C SER A 285 22.07 24.48 -8.77
N ARG A 286 21.16 24.95 -7.90
CA ARG A 286 21.05 26.37 -7.50
C ARG A 286 21.89 26.73 -6.28
N PHE A 287 22.34 25.74 -5.51
CA PHE A 287 23.07 25.87 -4.25
C PHE A 287 24.38 25.11 -4.31
#